data_AF-A0A924DDG1-F1
#
_entry.id   AF-A0A924DDG1-F1
#
_cell.length_a   1.000
_cell.length_b   1.000
_cell.length_c   1.000
_cell.angle_alpha   90.00
_cell.angle_beta   90.00
_cell.angle_gamma   90.00
#
_symmetry.space_group_name_H-M   'P 1'
#
loop_
_entity.id
_entity.type
_entity.pdbx_description
1 polymer ?
#
loop_
_entity_poly.entity_id
_entity_poly.type
_entity_poly.pdbx_seq_one_letter_code
_entity_poly.pdbx_strand_id
1 'polypeptide(L)'
;MNHFTVVTEGETDQILLQTLLDISPNADYFRVVEAGGWSPADSYARSLLLRGEDHVALVVDADSNDAKQVESRRSFLQQSLKSIPSMGKRKVLVIEPEIEALIFCDHNVVETMGGAISF
;
A
#
# COMPACT_ATOMS: atom_id res chain seq x y z
N MET A 1 -20.69 -4.13 -8.26
CA MET A 1 -20.12 -3.76 -6.95
C MET A 1 -18.72 -3.28 -7.23
N ASN A 2 -18.31 -2.16 -6.64
CA ASN A 2 -16.99 -1.57 -6.92
C ASN A 2 -15.95 -2.30 -6.06
N HIS A 3 -14.96 -2.91 -6.69
CA HIS A 3 -13.85 -3.54 -5.99
C HIS A 3 -12.74 -2.52 -5.73
N PHE A 4 -12.25 -2.50 -4.50
CA PHE A 4 -11.10 -1.70 -4.08
C PHE A 4 -9.90 -2.63 -3.86
N THR A 5 -8.85 -2.42 -4.64
CA THR A 5 -7.59 -3.12 -4.47
C THR A 5 -6.52 -2.15 -3.95
N VAL A 6 -5.94 -2.47 -2.80
CA VAL A 6 -4.71 -1.85 -2.32
C VAL A 6 -3.54 -2.78 -2.67
N VAL A 7 -2.54 -2.25 -3.35
CA VAL A 7 -1.30 -2.96 -3.66
C VAL A 7 -0.20 -2.41 -2.77
N THR A 8 0.58 -3.30 -2.17
CA THR A 8 1.68 -2.96 -1.26
C THR A 8 2.93 -3.80 -1.52
N GLU A 9 4.01 -3.51 -0.80
CA GLU A 9 5.33 -4.07 -1.10
C GLU A 9 5.51 -5.45 -0.50
N GLY A 10 5.31 -5.57 0.81
CA GLY A 10 5.58 -6.79 1.55
C GLY A 10 4.36 -7.42 2.20
N GLU A 11 4.54 -8.66 2.64
CA GLU A 11 3.56 -9.39 3.43
C GLU A 11 3.25 -8.67 4.76
N THR A 12 4.28 -8.09 5.40
CA THR A 12 4.11 -7.28 6.63
C THR A 12 3.17 -6.10 6.39
N ASP A 13 3.41 -5.30 5.36
CA ASP A 13 2.57 -4.15 5.01
C ASP A 13 1.13 -4.58 4.72
N GLN A 14 0.96 -5.72 4.04
CA GLN A 14 -0.35 -6.28 3.76
C GLN A 14 -1.11 -6.58 5.04
N ILE A 15 -0.47 -7.29 5.99
CA ILE A 15 -1.06 -7.62 7.29
C ILE A 15 -1.39 -6.34 8.07
N LEU A 16 -0.48 -5.37 8.07
CA LEU A 16 -0.64 -4.09 8.74
C LEU A 16 -1.82 -3.30 8.19
N LEU A 17 -1.90 -3.14 6.87
CA LEU A 17 -3.00 -2.44 6.21
C LEU A 17 -4.34 -3.15 6.44
N GLN A 18 -4.37 -4.49 6.40
CA GLN A 18 -5.58 -5.25 6.72
C GLN A 18 -6.02 -5.01 8.17
N THR A 19 -5.06 -4.99 9.10
CA THR A 19 -5.32 -4.76 10.53
C THR A 19 -5.81 -3.33 10.79
N LEU A 20 -5.12 -2.32 10.26
CA LEU A 20 -5.45 -0.90 10.46
C LEU A 20 -6.79 -0.51 9.86
N LEU A 21 -7.18 -1.17 8.75
CA LEU A 21 -8.44 -0.89 8.08
C LEU A 21 -9.59 -1.78 8.59
N ASP A 22 -9.33 -2.69 9.53
CA ASP A 22 -10.28 -3.68 10.04
C ASP A 22 -10.93 -4.52 8.92
N ILE A 23 -10.09 -5.02 8.01
CA ILE A 23 -10.52 -5.70 6.80
C ILE A 23 -10.27 -7.20 6.93
N SER A 24 -11.36 -7.95 6.89
CA SER A 24 -11.28 -9.41 6.79
C SER A 24 -10.61 -9.82 5.47
N PRO A 25 -9.73 -10.84 5.47
CA PRO A 25 -9.10 -11.36 4.26
C PRO A 25 -10.08 -11.80 3.16
N ASN A 26 -11.34 -12.06 3.53
CA ASN A 26 -12.41 -12.51 2.63
C ASN A 26 -13.45 -11.40 2.35
N ALA A 27 -13.09 -10.13 2.48
CA ALA A 27 -14.01 -9.04 2.12
C ALA A 27 -14.25 -9.02 0.60
N ASP A 28 -15.50 -9.21 0.18
CA ASP A 28 -15.86 -9.34 -1.25
C ASP A 28 -15.58 -8.07 -2.08
N TYR A 29 -15.44 -6.91 -1.44
CA TYR A 29 -15.32 -5.60 -2.09
C TYR A 29 -14.01 -4.87 -1.83
N PHE A 30 -13.16 -5.40 -0.95
CA PHE A 30 -11.88 -4.79 -0.61
C PHE A 30 -10.82 -5.85 -0.40
N ARG A 31 -9.65 -5.68 -1.03
CA ARG A 31 -8.50 -6.55 -0.78
C ARG A 31 -7.20 -5.75 -0.72
N VAL A 32 -6.28 -6.24 0.09
CA VAL A 32 -4.88 -5.80 0.12
C VAL A 32 -4.02 -6.92 -0.47
N VAL A 33 -3.15 -6.58 -1.41
CA VAL A 33 -2.30 -7.53 -2.14
C VAL A 33 -0.85 -7.08 -2.04
N GLU A 34 0.03 -7.95 -1.54
CA GLU A 34 1.48 -7.76 -1.61
C GLU A 34 2.00 -8.11 -3.02
N ALA A 35 3.11 -7.49 -3.43
CA ALA A 35 3.69 -7.71 -4.76
C ALA A 35 5.19 -8.02 -4.75
N GLY A 36 5.84 -8.16 -3.59
CA GLY A 36 7.28 -8.44 -3.49
C GLY A 36 8.18 -7.23 -3.77
N GLY A 37 7.85 -6.08 -3.20
CA GLY A 37 8.62 -4.82 -3.29
C GLY A 37 7.95 -3.73 -4.15
N TRP A 38 8.43 -2.49 -4.03
CA TRP A 38 7.81 -1.32 -4.68
C TRP A 38 7.69 -1.41 -6.22
N SER A 39 8.70 -1.96 -6.91
CA SER A 39 8.72 -2.02 -8.38
C SER A 39 7.71 -3.05 -8.94
N PRO A 40 7.68 -4.28 -8.41
CA PRO A 40 6.56 -5.19 -8.65
C PRO A 40 5.19 -4.63 -8.27
N ALA A 41 5.09 -3.91 -7.15
CA ALA A 41 3.84 -3.28 -6.70
C ALA A 41 3.31 -2.25 -7.72
N ASP A 42 4.17 -1.36 -8.23
CA ASP A 42 3.82 -0.43 -9.32
C ASP A 42 3.34 -1.20 -10.58
N SER A 43 4.09 -2.22 -10.97
CA SER A 43 3.77 -3.04 -12.14
C SER A 43 2.43 -3.77 -12.01
N TYR A 44 2.13 -4.27 -10.82
CA TYR A 44 0.89 -4.97 -10.52
C TYR A 44 -0.30 -4.01 -10.48
N ALA A 45 -0.16 -2.86 -9.80
CA ALA A 45 -1.20 -1.82 -9.76
C ALA A 45 -1.56 -1.31 -11.17
N ARG A 46 -0.56 -1.10 -12.03
CA ARG A 46 -0.78 -0.75 -13.43
C ARG A 46 -1.52 -1.84 -14.20
N SER A 47 -1.19 -3.10 -13.95
CA SER A 47 -1.86 -4.24 -14.56
C SER A 47 -3.34 -4.33 -14.16
N LEU A 48 -3.67 -4.03 -12.90
CA LEU A 48 -5.06 -3.96 -12.42
C LEU A 48 -5.85 -2.85 -13.13
N LEU A 49 -5.27 -1.65 -13.25
CA LEU A 49 -5.89 -0.55 -13.98
C LEU A 49 -6.12 -0.88 -15.46
N LEU A 50 -5.16 -1.55 -16.12
CA LEU A 50 -5.29 -2.01 -17.51
C LEU A 50 -6.38 -3.07 -17.69
N ARG A 51 -6.62 -3.90 -16.66
CA ARG A 51 -7.69 -4.91 -16.65
C ARG A 51 -9.07 -4.33 -16.33
N GLY A 52 -9.15 -3.02 -16.06
CA GLY A 52 -10.40 -2.32 -15.80
C GLY A 52 -10.86 -2.37 -14.34
N GLU A 53 -9.95 -2.58 -13.37
CA GLU A 53 -10.32 -2.41 -11.96
C GLU A 53 -10.72 -0.96 -11.66
N ASP A 54 -11.85 -0.82 -10.95
CA ASP A 54 -12.48 0.48 -10.70
C ASP A 54 -11.71 1.35 -9.70
N HIS A 55 -11.04 0.73 -8.72
CA HIS A 55 -10.35 1.46 -7.65
C HIS A 55 -9.04 0.76 -7.27
N VAL A 56 -7.92 1.39 -7.60
CA VAL A 56 -6.58 0.89 -7.27
C VAL A 56 -5.83 1.91 -6.43
N ALA A 57 -5.35 1.51 -5.26
CA ALA A 57 -4.41 2.28 -4.46
C ALA A 57 -3.06 1.56 -4.44
N LEU A 58 -1.97 2.30 -4.60
CA LEU A 58 -0.62 1.82 -4.39
C LEU A 58 -0.09 2.45 -3.09
N VAL A 59 0.31 1.61 -2.14
CA VAL A 59 0.90 2.01 -0.86
C VAL A 59 2.31 1.43 -0.79
N VAL A 60 3.29 2.32 -0.70
CA VAL A 60 4.71 1.97 -0.69
C VAL A 60 5.44 2.81 0.35
N ASP A 61 6.60 2.34 0.77
CA ASP A 61 7.45 3.05 1.70
C ASP A 61 8.42 3.98 0.97
N ALA A 62 8.82 5.04 1.66
CA ALA A 62 9.81 5.97 1.13
C ALA A 62 11.23 5.44 1.28
N ASP A 63 11.46 4.53 2.23
CA ASP A 63 12.79 4.09 2.70
C ASP A 63 13.70 5.25 3.09
N SER A 64 13.12 6.41 3.41
CA SER A 64 13.84 7.67 3.52
C SER A 64 13.03 8.71 4.28
N ASN A 65 13.74 9.51 5.09
CA ASN A 65 13.22 10.73 5.71
C ASN A 65 13.64 11.99 4.92
N ASP A 66 14.32 11.83 3.79
CA ASP A 66 14.69 12.95 2.93
C ASP A 66 13.47 13.34 2.08
N ALA A 67 12.86 14.46 2.40
CA ALA A 67 11.70 15.00 1.70
C ALA A 67 11.86 15.05 0.17
N LYS A 68 13.08 15.26 -0.35
CA LYS A 68 13.32 15.24 -1.81
C LYS A 68 13.19 13.84 -2.39
N GLN A 69 13.68 12.83 -1.68
CA GLN A 69 13.58 11.43 -2.11
C GLN A 69 12.14 10.93 -2.00
N VAL A 70 11.45 11.24 -0.90
CA VAL A 70 10.02 10.95 -0.71
C VAL A 70 9.19 11.54 -1.85
N GLU A 71 9.38 12.84 -2.14
CA GLU A 71 8.60 13.51 -3.20
C GLU A 71 8.99 13.03 -4.60
N SER A 72 10.26 12.71 -4.83
CA SER A 72 10.70 12.10 -6.09
C SER A 72 10.03 10.75 -6.33
N ARG A 73 9.98 9.88 -5.31
CA ARG A 73 9.32 8.57 -5.39
C ARG A 73 7.81 8.73 -5.59
N ARG A 74 7.17 9.61 -4.84
CA ARG A 74 5.75 9.92 -5.00
C ARG A 74 5.42 10.40 -6.40
N SER A 75 6.19 11.36 -6.91
CA SER A 75 6.00 11.92 -8.25
C SER A 75 6.17 10.86 -9.34
N PHE A 76 7.21 10.01 -9.23
CA PHE A 76 7.45 8.90 -10.15
C PHE A 76 6.25 7.94 -10.20
N LEU A 77 5.80 7.44 -9.05
CA LEU A 77 4.70 6.46 -8.99
C LEU A 77 3.36 7.06 -9.43
N GLN A 78 3.09 8.31 -9.06
CA GLN A 78 1.90 9.00 -9.54
C GLN A 78 1.91 9.14 -11.06
N GLN A 79 3.05 9.48 -11.66
CA GLN A 79 3.18 9.56 -13.11
C GLN A 79 3.03 8.18 -13.77
N SER A 80 3.64 7.15 -13.17
CA SER A 80 3.55 5.76 -13.64
C SER A 80 2.09 5.30 -13.73
N LEU A 81 1.31 5.47 -12.66
CA LEU A 81 -0.10 5.11 -12.63
C LEU A 81 -0.98 6.03 -13.49
N LYS A 82 -0.69 7.34 -13.56
CA LYS A 82 -1.42 8.29 -14.44
C LYS A 82 -1.27 7.97 -15.92
N SER A 83 -0.14 7.37 -16.32
CA SER A 83 0.12 7.00 -17.72
C SER A 83 -0.83 5.91 -18.25
N ILE A 84 -1.50 5.17 -17.36
CA ILE A 84 -2.45 4.12 -17.74
C ILE A 84 -3.81 4.74 -18.11
N PRO A 85 -4.33 4.53 -19.34
CA PRO A 85 -5.68 4.94 -19.68
C PRO A 85 -6.68 4.02 -18.98
N SER A 86 -7.31 4.52 -17.93
CA SER A 86 -8.33 3.83 -17.15
C SER A 86 -9.36 4.83 -16.62
N MET A 87 -10.63 4.41 -16.61
CA MET A 87 -11.74 5.16 -16.00
C MET A 87 -11.79 4.97 -14.47
N GLY A 88 -11.01 4.02 -13.92
CA GLY A 88 -10.93 3.75 -12.51
C GLY A 88 -10.22 4.86 -11.71
N LYS A 89 -10.58 4.97 -10.44
CA LYS A 89 -9.87 5.84 -9.49
C LYS A 89 -8.54 5.22 -9.14
N ARG A 90 -7.50 6.06 -9.10
CA ARG A 90 -6.15 5.65 -8.72
C ARG A 90 -5.61 6.54 -7.61
N LYS A 91 -4.89 5.96 -6.66
CA LYS A 91 -4.22 6.71 -5.58
C LYS A 91 -2.82 6.14 -5.36
N VAL A 92 -1.88 7.04 -5.06
CA VAL A 92 -0.55 6.69 -4.57
C VAL A 92 -0.43 7.25 -3.17
N LEU A 93 -0.01 6.40 -2.23
CA LEU A 93 0.40 6.74 -0.89
C LEU A 93 1.87 6.32 -0.76
N VAL A 94 2.72 7.27 -0.39
CA VAL A 94 4.11 7.01 -0.02
C VAL A 94 4.21 7.32 1.46
N ILE A 95 4.56 6.32 2.26
CA ILE A 95 4.70 6.45 3.70
C ILE A 95 6.13 6.89 4.04
N GLU A 96 6.27 7.81 4.98
CA GLU A 96 7.56 8.36 5.39
C GLU A 96 7.85 7.99 6.86
N PRO A 97 8.98 7.30 7.15
CA PRO A 97 9.84 6.58 6.21
C PRO A 97 9.24 5.24 5.75
N GLU A 98 8.52 4.56 6.65
CA GLU A 98 7.95 3.21 6.49
C GLU A 98 6.62 3.11 7.25
N ILE A 99 5.74 2.19 6.86
CA ILE A 99 4.41 2.04 7.47
C ILE A 99 4.47 1.69 8.95
N GLU A 100 5.47 0.92 9.37
CA GLU A 100 5.71 0.55 10.76
C GLU A 100 5.96 1.78 11.63
N ALA A 101 6.67 2.79 11.11
CA ALA A 101 6.97 4.00 11.87
C ALA A 101 5.68 4.77 12.25
N LEU A 102 4.64 4.73 11.41
CA LEU A 102 3.33 5.30 11.73
C LEU A 102 2.66 4.54 12.89
N ILE A 103 2.88 3.23 12.95
CA ILE A 103 2.29 2.34 13.95
C ILE A 103 3.02 2.44 15.29
N PHE A 104 4.35 2.53 15.29
CA PHE A 104 5.13 2.70 16.52
C PHE A 104 4.90 4.04 17.23
N CYS A 105 4.20 4.99 16.58
CA CYS A 105 3.69 6.20 17.24
C CYS A 105 2.44 5.95 18.11
N ASP A 106 1.76 4.81 17.95
CA ASP A 106 0.62 4.38 18.77
C ASP A 106 1.00 3.17 19.63
N HIS A 107 1.15 3.43 20.94
CA HIS A 107 1.61 2.43 21.92
C HIS A 107 0.74 1.16 21.93
N ASN A 108 -0.56 1.27 21.63
CA ASN A 108 -1.48 0.12 21.70
C ASN A 108 -1.28 -0.89 20.56
N VAL A 109 -0.86 -0.42 19.39
CA VAL A 109 -0.63 -1.31 18.23
C VAL A 109 0.67 -2.09 18.41
N VAL A 110 1.68 -1.47 19.01
CA VAL A 110 2.95 -2.12 19.38
C VAL A 110 2.73 -3.28 20.36
N GLU A 111 1.89 -3.08 21.38
CA GLU A 111 1.56 -4.14 22.34
C GLU A 111 0.81 -5.31 21.65
N THR A 112 -0.05 -5.00 20.69
CA THR A 112 -0.82 -6.01 19.95
C THR A 112 0.06 -6.85 19.01
N MET A 113 1.05 -6.23 18.36
CA MET A 113 1.98 -6.94 17.45
C MET A 113 3.14 -7.62 18.19
N GLY A 114 3.69 -6.97 19.22
CA GLY A 114 4.79 -7.50 20.03
C GLY A 114 4.42 -8.72 20.87
N GLY A 115 3.14 -8.86 21.25
CA GLY A 115 2.63 -10.06 21.92
C GLY A 115 2.67 -11.34 21.06
N ALA A 116 2.82 -11.22 19.74
CA ALA A 116 2.88 -12.35 18.81
C ALA A 116 4.30 -12.87 18.51
N ILE A 117 5.34 -12.15 18.92
CA ILE A 117 6.75 -12.52 18.66
C ILE A 117 7.50 -12.52 19.98
N SER A 118 7.53 -13.68 20.64
CA SER A 118 8.44 -13.92 21.77
C SER A 118 9.85 -14.17 21.23
N PHE A 119 10.84 -13.38 21.67
CA PHE A 119 12.26 -13.71 21.56
C PHE A 119 12.65 -14.81 22.53
#